data_AF-A0A927KX82-F1
#
_entry.id   AF-A0A927KX82-F1
#
_cell.length_a   1.000
_cell.length_b   1.000
_cell.length_c   1.000
_cell.angle_alpha   90.00
_cell.angle_beta   90.00
_cell.angle_gamma   90.00
#
_symmetry.space_group_name_H-M   'P 1'
#
loop_
_entity.id
_entity.type
_entity.pdbx_description
1 polymer ?
#
loop_
_entity_poly.entity_id
_entity_poly.type
_entity_poly.pdbx_seq_one_letter_code
_entity_poly.pdbx_strand_id
1 'polypeptide(L)' 'MHRQQILDLYEWQPGICFRHPSKGQVPTTVVGTIRPQGDGERRVRGCVDCVIAMEDMRREEAARSGSEYEPGHLGECPG' A
#
# COMPACT_ATOMS: atom_id res chain seq x y z
N MET A 1 8.10 11.56 10.03
CA MET A 1 8.84 10.56 9.22
C MET A 1 9.01 11.09 7.82
N HIS A 2 10.21 10.99 7.22
CA HIS A 2 10.43 11.45 5.85
C HIS A 2 9.82 10.48 4.86
N ARG A 3 9.22 11.00 3.77
CA ARG A 3 8.58 10.21 2.70
C ARG A 3 9.44 9.05 2.22
N GLN A 4 10.74 9.29 2.00
CA GLN A 4 11.67 8.27 1.54
C GLN A 4 11.80 7.09 2.52
N GLN A 5 11.84 7.36 3.83
CA GLN A 5 11.96 6.31 4.86
C GLN A 5 10.78 5.35 4.83
N ILE A 6 9.58 5.83 4.52
CA ILE A 6 8.39 4.97 4.37
C ILE A 6 8.52 4.12 3.11
N LEU A 7 8.94 4.72 2.00
CA LEU A 7 9.08 4.00 0.73
C LEU A 7 10.14 2.90 0.79
N ASP A 8 11.20 3.12 1.56
CA ASP A 8 12.28 2.15 1.75
C ASP A 8 11.84 0.89 2.52
N LEU A 9 10.67 0.91 3.17
CA LEU A 9 10.09 -0.26 3.85
C LEU A 9 9.41 -1.25 2.90
N TYR A 10 9.25 -0.90 1.61
CA TYR A 10 8.50 -1.71 0.64
C TYR A 10 9.39 -2.29 -0.45
N GLU A 11 9.00 -3.48 -0.91
CA GLU A 11 9.58 -4.07 -2.11
C GLU A 11 8.88 -3.52 -3.38
N TRP A 12 9.63 -2.76 -4.18
CA TRP A 12 9.13 -2.16 -5.41
C TRP A 12 9.43 -3.03 -6.62
N GLN A 13 8.43 -3.23 -7.48
CA GLN A 13 8.58 -3.88 -8.78
C GLN A 13 7.80 -3.10 -9.86
N PRO A 14 8.23 -3.15 -11.13
CA PRO A 14 7.46 -2.56 -12.23
C PRO A 14 6.05 -3.17 -12.29
N GLY A 15 5.04 -2.31 -12.37
CA GLY A 15 3.64 -2.74 -12.42
C GLY A 15 2.69 -1.61 -12.71
N ILE A 16 1.39 -1.93 -12.75
CA ILE A 16 0.32 -0.94 -12.96
C ILE A 16 -0.33 -0.66 -11.61
N CYS A 17 -0.41 0.61 -11.25
CA CYS A 17 -1.09 1.03 -10.03
C CYS A 17 -2.61 0.84 -10.17
N PHE A 18 -3.24 0.19 -9.19
CA PHE A 18 -4.69 -0.04 -9.20
C PHE A 18 -5.50 1.27 -9.28
N ARG A 19 -5.00 2.36 -8.69
CA ARG A 19 -5.67 3.66 -8.63
C ARG A 19 -5.35 4.57 -9.82
N HIS A 20 -4.19 4.39 -10.44
CA HIS A 20 -3.71 5.24 -11.54
C HIS A 20 -3.23 4.41 -12.74
N PRO A 21 -4.11 3.63 -13.39
CA PRO A 21 -3.72 2.78 -14.52
C PRO A 21 -3.20 3.59 -15.71
N SER A 22 -3.62 4.85 -15.86
CA SER A 22 -3.17 5.77 -16.91
C SER A 22 -1.69 6.14 -16.85
N LYS A 23 -1.01 5.96 -15.71
CA LYS A 23 0.44 6.14 -15.59
C LYS A 23 1.23 5.03 -16.30
N GLY A 24 0.55 3.97 -16.75
CA GLY A 24 1.19 2.82 -17.37
C GLY A 24 2.02 2.03 -16.37
N GLN A 25 3.16 1.50 -16.84
CA GLN A 25 4.07 0.73 -16.00
C GLN A 25 4.97 1.68 -15.20
N VAL A 26 4.87 1.62 -13.88
CA VAL A 26 5.64 2.43 -12.92
C VAL A 26 6.13 1.55 -11.77
N PRO A 27 7.06 2.02 -10.91
CA PRO A 27 7.37 1.33 -9.67
C PRO A 27 6.12 1.18 -8.80
N THR A 28 5.81 -0.06 -8.42
CA THR A 28 4.68 -0.40 -7.55
C THR A 28 5.04 -1.44 -6.50
N THR A 29 4.42 -1.38 -5.34
CA THR A 29 4.49 -2.42 -4.31
C THR A 29 3.11 -3.04 -4.08
N VAL A 30 3.06 -4.19 -3.43
CA VAL A 30 1.81 -4.82 -2.99
C VAL A 30 1.27 -4.01 -1.81
N VAL A 31 -0.01 -3.63 -1.89
CA VAL A 31 -0.67 -2.79 -0.88
C VAL A 31 -1.93 -3.45 -0.31
N GLY A 32 -2.24 -4.66 -0.78
CA GLY A 32 -3.41 -5.43 -0.37
C GLY A 32 -3.47 -6.75 -1.12
N THR A 33 -4.24 -7.69 -0.57
CA THR A 33 -4.64 -8.91 -1.26
C THR A 33 -6.15 -8.98 -1.22
N ILE A 34 -6.78 -9.22 -2.38
CA ILE A 34 -8.22 -9.45 -2.49
C ILE A 34 -8.46 -10.92 -2.87
N ARG A 35 -9.57 -11.49 -2.41
CA ARG A 35 -10.05 -12.81 -2.81
C ARG A 35 -11.38 -12.69 -3.53
N PRO A 36 -11.40 -12.41 -4.85
CA PRO A 36 -12.63 -12.48 -5.63
C PRO A 36 -13.22 -13.90 -5.56
N GLN A 37 -14.55 -13.99 -5.51
CA GLN A 37 -15.23 -15.28 -5.38
C GLN A 37 -14.86 -16.20 -6.56
N GLY A 38 -14.20 -17.32 -6.25
CA GLY A 38 -13.83 -18.35 -7.23
C GLY A 38 -12.49 -18.15 -7.97
N ASP A 39 -11.81 -17.02 -7.80
CA ASP A 39 -10.64 -16.64 -8.64
C ASP A 39 -9.31 -16.55 -7.86
N GLY A 40 -9.29 -17.12 -6.65
CA GLY A 40 -8.10 -17.16 -5.79
C GLY A 40 -7.68 -15.81 -5.21
N GLU A 41 -6.48 -15.75 -4.64
CA GLU A 41 -5.91 -14.51 -4.11
C GLU A 41 -5.26 -13.69 -5.21
N ARG A 42 -5.60 -12.40 -5.26
CA ARG A 42 -5.00 -11.42 -6.17
C ARG A 42 -4.36 -10.29 -5.38
N ARG A 43 -3.05 -10.09 -5.62
CA ARG A 43 -2.29 -8.97 -5.06
C ARG A 43 -2.67 -7.66 -5.75
N VAL A 44 -3.05 -6.67 -4.95
CA VAL A 44 -3.32 -5.30 -5.38
C VAL A 44 -2.02 -4.50 -5.29
N ARG A 45 -1.66 -3.77 -6.34
CA ARG A 45 -0.41 -3.00 -6.40
C ARG A 45 -0.64 -1.50 -6.44
N GLY A 46 0.10 -0.75 -5.63
CA GLY A 46 0.06 0.71 -5.52
C GLY A 46 1.37 1.36 -5.98
N CYS A 47 1.30 2.51 -6.65
CA CYS A 47 2.48 3.34 -6.92
C CYS A 47 2.90 4.13 -5.68
N VAL A 48 4.08 4.79 -5.77
CA VAL A 48 4.66 5.65 -4.73
C VAL A 48 3.64 6.61 -4.12
N ASP A 49 2.89 7.35 -4.93
CA ASP A 49 1.91 8.33 -4.42
C ASP A 49 0.78 7.67 -3.64
N CYS A 50 0.33 6.49 -4.08
CA CYS A 50 -0.73 5.76 -3.41
C CYS A 50 -0.26 5.18 -2.08
N VAL A 51 0.96 4.64 -2.02
CA VAL A 51 1.54 4.11 -0.78
C VAL A 51 1.62 5.21 0.27
N ILE A 52 2.12 6.39 -0.08
CA ILE A 52 2.20 7.52 0.85
C ILE A 52 0.81 7.97 1.30
N ALA A 53 -0.14 8.12 0.39
CA ALA A 53 -1.50 8.51 0.76
C ALA A 53 -2.16 7.48 1.70
N MET A 54 -1.93 6.18 1.49
CA MET A 54 -2.48 5.13 2.36
C MET A 54 -1.79 5.11 3.73
N GLU A 55 -0.48 5.33 3.78
CA GLU A 55 0.28 5.44 5.03
C GLU A 55 -0.13 6.67 5.86
N ASP A 56 -0.37 7.81 5.20
CA ASP A 56 -0.91 9.00 5.87
C ASP A 56 -2.31 8.73 6.44
N MET A 57 -3.19 8.05 5.68
CA MET A 57 -4.51 7.64 6.19
C MET A 57 -4.40 6.71 7.42
N ARG A 58 -3.50 5.72 7.39
CA ARG A 58 -3.26 4.83 8.54
C ARG A 58 -2.74 5.58 9.76
N ARG A 59 -1.86 6.56 9.56
CA ARG A 59 -1.38 7.42 10.65
C ARG A 59 -2.50 8.23 11.27
N GLU A 60 -3.36 8.82 10.44
CA GLU A 60 -4.53 9.58 10.91
C GLU A 60 -5.52 8.69 11.66
N GLU A 61 -5.76 7.47 11.17
CA GLU A 61 -6.63 6.49 11.84
C GLU A 61 -6.07 6.08 13.20
N ALA A 62 -4.79 5.73 13.29
CA ALA A 62 -4.13 5.39 14.55
C ALA A 62 -4.19 6.54 15.57
N ALA A 63 -3.96 7.78 15.10
CA ALA A 63 -4.08 8.97 15.94
C ALA A 63 -5.52 9.17 16.45
N ARG A 64 -6.53 8.83 15.64
CA ARG A 64 -7.95 8.93 16.02
C ARG A 64 -8.40 7.80 16.96
N SER A 65 -7.88 6.59 16.80
CA SER A 65 -8.24 5.44 17.65
C SER A 65 -7.43 5.37 18.94
N GLY A 66 -6.35 6.16 19.05
CA GLY A 66 -5.37 6.05 20.13
C GLY A 66 -4.46 4.83 19.97
N SER A 67 -4.41 4.23 18.78
CA SER A 67 -3.49 3.13 18.46
C SER A 67 -2.11 3.66 18.09
N GLU A 68 -1.09 2.81 18.22
CA GLU A 68 0.24 3.12 17.72
C GLU A 68 0.27 2.97 16.19
N TYR A 69 0.89 3.94 15.51
CA TYR A 69 1.10 3.90 14.07
C TYR A 69 2.45 3.27 13.76
N GLU A 70 2.41 2.14 13.06
CA GLU A 70 3.59 1.49 12.48
C GLU A 70 3.53 1.55 10.93
N PRO A 71 4.55 2.13 10.27
CA PRO A 71 4.63 2.21 8.81
C PRO A 71 5.12 0.89 8.20
N GLY A 72 4.85 0.68 6.90
CA GLY A 72 5.42 -0.47 6.17
C GLY A 72 4.52 -1.71 6.14
N HIS A 73 3.35 -1.64 6.77
CA HIS A 73 2.42 -2.75 6.93
C HIS A 73 1.25 -2.73 5.92
N LEU A 74 1.39 -1.99 4.81
CA LEU A 74 0.41 -2.07 3.72
C LEU A 74 0.53 -3.43 3.03
N GLY A 75 -0.60 -4.08 2.80
CA GLY A 75 -0.64 -5.38 2.13
C GLY A 75 -0.49 -6.59 3.04
N GLU A 76 -0.22 -6.38 4.33
CA GLU A 76 -0.36 -7.44 5.32
C GLU A 76 -1.84 -7.72 5.56
N CYS A 77 -2.27 -8.97 5.38
CA CYS A 77 -3.57 -9.39 5.89
C CYS A 77 -3.48 -9.42 7.42
N PRO A 78 -4.38 -8.74 8.16
CA PRO A 78 -4.56 -9.11 9.56
C PRO A 78 -4.99 -10.58 9.57
N GLY A 79 -4.20 -11.42 10.26
CA GLY A 79 -4.50 -12.82 10.49
C GLY A 79 -5.76 -13.02 11.32
#